data_AF-A0A2X0XND4-F1
#
_entry.id   AF-A0A2X0XND4-F1
#
_cell.length_a   1.000
_cell.length_b   1.000
_cell.length_c   1.000
_cell.angle_alpha   90.00
_cell.angle_beta   90.00
_cell.angle_gamma   90.00
#
_symmetry.space_group_name_H-M   'P 1'
#
loop_
_entity.id
_entity.type
_entity.pdbx_description
1 polymer ?
#
loop_
_entity_poly.entity_id
_entity_poly.type
_entity_poly.pdbx_seq_one_letter_code
_entity_poly.pdbx_strand_id
1 'polypeptide(L)'
;MIRGKRNMDGEIIDCHLNGVKEQSFIGLRLKDRLVGSYMKMDDMTLTVRLNNGLTVRVLRVWSRSKSDISFLITNIKNTTFTARELAAIQKIRWQVELFFKALKSGVNLRGIKTKIVDIIYSLIYVSFIVAMLKYLISWQLIRGFKKEAKLCKVPLSIRSLFQA
;
A
#
# COMPACT_ATOMS: atom_id res chain seq x y z
N MET A 1 -9.23 -3.55 -2.22
CA MET A 1 -8.76 -2.25 -2.75
C MET A 1 -7.74 -2.54 -3.84
N ILE A 2 -8.00 -2.12 -5.08
CA ILE A 2 -7.33 -2.63 -6.28
C ILE A 2 -6.49 -1.52 -6.91
N ARG A 3 -5.31 -1.86 -7.45
CA ARG A 3 -4.50 -0.88 -8.19
C ARG A 3 -5.15 -0.63 -9.55
N GLY A 4 -5.60 0.60 -9.78
CA GLY A 4 -6.14 1.03 -11.06
C GLY A 4 -5.03 1.25 -12.08
N LYS A 5 -5.33 0.98 -13.35
CA LYS A 5 -4.46 1.38 -14.47
C LYS A 5 -4.72 2.85 -14.80
N ARG A 6 -3.66 3.57 -15.19
CA ARG A 6 -3.75 4.96 -15.70
C ARG A 6 -4.62 5.05 -16.97
N ASN A 7 -4.68 3.98 -17.75
CA ASN A 7 -5.43 3.89 -19.00
C ASN A 7 -6.89 3.41 -18.82
N MET A 8 -7.51 3.66 -17.66
CA MET A 8 -8.89 3.24 -17.42
C MET A 8 -9.84 4.12 -18.22
N ASP A 9 -10.77 3.50 -18.95
CA ASP A 9 -11.84 4.22 -19.64
C ASP A 9 -12.96 4.55 -18.65
N GLY A 10 -13.17 5.84 -18.41
CA GLY A 10 -14.22 6.35 -17.55
C GLY A 10 -14.17 7.88 -17.45
N GLU A 11 -15.33 8.47 -17.23
CA GLU A 11 -15.52 9.92 -17.12
C GLU A 11 -15.50 10.34 -15.65
N ILE A 12 -14.77 11.41 -15.34
CA ILE A 12 -14.72 11.96 -13.99
C ILE A 12 -15.99 12.77 -13.73
N ILE A 13 -16.80 12.33 -12.78
CA ILE A 13 -18.05 13.00 -12.37
C ILE A 13 -17.76 14.08 -11.33
N ASP A 14 -16.87 13.78 -10.39
CA ASP A 14 -16.55 14.65 -9.26
C ASP A 14 -15.07 14.51 -8.90
N CYS A 15 -14.44 15.63 -8.56
CA CYS A 15 -13.03 15.71 -8.22
C CYS A 15 -12.85 16.51 -6.93
N HIS A 16 -12.16 15.90 -5.96
CA HIS A 16 -11.81 16.52 -4.69
C HIS A 16 -10.30 16.53 -4.56
N LEU A 17 -9.72 17.73 -4.49
CA LEU A 17 -8.30 17.95 -4.23
C LEU A 17 -8.14 18.33 -2.76
N ASN A 18 -7.42 17.51 -1.96
CA ASN A 18 -7.24 17.76 -0.52
C ASN A 18 -8.56 18.08 0.24
N GLY A 19 -9.69 17.53 -0.20
CA GLY A 19 -11.01 17.76 0.40
C GLY A 19 -11.79 18.97 -0.15
N VAL A 20 -11.20 19.76 -1.05
CA VAL A 20 -11.86 20.87 -1.76
C VAL A 20 -12.34 20.38 -3.12
N LYS A 21 -13.58 20.71 -3.49
CA LYS A 21 -14.12 20.37 -4.82
C LYS A 21 -13.45 21.20 -5.91
N GLU A 22 -12.94 20.53 -6.93
CA GLU A 22 -12.32 21.16 -8.09
C GLU A 22 -13.13 20.83 -9.34
N GLN A 23 -13.68 21.86 -9.99
CA GLN A 23 -14.50 21.70 -11.19
C GLN A 23 -13.66 21.50 -12.46
N SER A 24 -12.38 21.89 -12.41
CA SER A 24 -11.43 21.87 -13.52
C SER A 24 -11.19 20.49 -14.15
N PHE A 25 -11.55 19.41 -13.44
CA PHE A 25 -11.33 18.02 -13.87
C PHE A 25 -12.61 17.25 -14.18
N ILE A 26 -13.79 17.88 -14.07
CA ILE A 26 -15.08 17.24 -14.29
C ILE A 26 -15.30 17.07 -15.80
N GLY A 27 -15.70 15.88 -16.23
CA GLY A 27 -15.93 15.52 -17.64
C GLY A 27 -14.69 15.05 -18.41
N LEU A 28 -13.49 15.13 -17.82
CA LEU A 28 -12.26 14.61 -18.42
C LEU A 28 -12.16 13.09 -18.22
N ARG A 29 -11.44 12.43 -19.13
CA ARG A 29 -11.08 11.01 -18.98
C ARG A 29 -9.83 10.89 -18.12
N LEU A 30 -9.69 9.78 -17.40
CA LEU A 30 -8.47 9.47 -16.63
C LEU A 30 -7.19 9.44 -17.49
N LYS A 31 -7.35 9.19 -18.80
CA LYS A 31 -6.27 9.18 -19.80
C LYS A 31 -5.75 10.58 -20.15
N ASP A 32 -6.53 11.63 -19.86
CA ASP A 32 -6.17 12.97 -20.27
C ASP A 32 -4.87 13.42 -19.64
N ARG A 33 -4.05 14.04 -20.48
CA ARG A 33 -2.72 14.54 -20.10
C ARG A 33 -2.81 15.51 -18.93
N LEU A 34 -3.92 16.24 -18.78
CA LEU A 34 -4.17 17.16 -17.65
C LEU A 34 -4.21 16.44 -16.30
N VAL A 35 -4.84 15.26 -16.21
CA VAL A 35 -4.86 14.42 -14.99
C VAL A 35 -3.49 13.77 -14.74
N GLY A 36 -2.79 13.45 -15.84
CA GLY A 36 -1.46 12.85 -15.82
C GLY A 36 -0.30 13.80 -15.53
N SER A 37 -0.42 15.07 -15.92
CA SER A 37 0.58 16.13 -15.84
C SER A 37 0.31 17.10 -14.68
N TYR A 38 -0.78 16.93 -13.92
CA TYR A 38 -1.00 17.71 -12.70
C TYR A 38 0.07 17.38 -11.65
N MET A 39 1.11 18.21 -11.61
CA MET A 39 2.37 17.91 -10.94
C MET A 39 2.44 18.37 -9.49
N LYS A 40 1.30 18.64 -8.85
CA LYS A 40 1.28 18.91 -7.41
C LYS A 40 1.32 17.59 -6.63
N MET A 41 2.09 17.57 -5.55
CA MET A 41 2.16 16.50 -4.53
C MET A 41 0.83 16.30 -3.76
N ASP A 42 -0.27 16.79 -4.31
CA ASP A 42 -1.58 16.78 -3.68
C ASP A 42 -2.31 15.49 -3.96
N ASP A 43 -2.95 14.97 -2.92
CA ASP A 43 -3.73 13.76 -3.00
C ASP A 43 -5.10 14.10 -3.59
N MET A 44 -5.45 13.41 -4.67
CA MET A 44 -6.67 13.70 -5.42
C MET A 44 -7.62 12.52 -5.34
N THR A 45 -8.87 12.81 -4.98
CA THR A 45 -9.95 11.84 -4.95
C THR A 45 -10.90 12.11 -6.10
N LEU A 46 -11.13 11.09 -6.92
CA LEU A 46 -11.94 11.14 -8.12
C LEU A 46 -13.11 10.18 -7.97
N THR A 47 -14.29 10.61 -8.39
CA THR A 47 -15.43 9.72 -8.63
C THR A 47 -15.56 9.54 -10.13
N VAL A 48 -15.41 8.30 -10.60
CA VAL A 48 -15.34 7.98 -12.02
C VAL A 48 -16.53 7.11 -12.40
N ARG A 49 -17.24 7.47 -13.47
CA ARG A 49 -18.21 6.61 -14.13
C ARG A 49 -17.49 5.77 -15.16
N LEU A 50 -17.51 4.45 -14.99
CA LEU A 50 -17.02 3.52 -16.01
C LEU A 50 -18.07 3.38 -17.11
N ASN A 51 -17.65 2.95 -18.31
CA ASN A 51 -18.55 2.72 -19.45
C ASN A 51 -19.67 1.70 -19.14
N ASN A 52 -19.44 0.80 -18.18
CA ASN A 52 -20.41 -0.20 -17.73
C ASN A 52 -21.48 0.39 -16.78
N GLY A 53 -21.57 1.72 -16.65
CA GLY A 53 -22.50 2.42 -15.75
C GLY A 53 -22.10 2.40 -14.27
N LEU A 54 -21.08 1.63 -13.89
CA LEU A 54 -20.58 1.55 -12.52
C LEU A 54 -19.85 2.83 -12.13
N THR A 55 -20.24 3.39 -10.98
CA THR A 55 -19.52 4.51 -10.36
C THR A 55 -18.51 3.97 -9.36
N VAL A 56 -17.25 4.30 -9.56
CA VAL A 56 -16.15 3.85 -8.70
C VAL A 56 -15.37 5.04 -8.18
N ARG A 57 -14.89 4.93 -6.94
CA ARG A 57 -14.00 5.92 -6.36
C ARG A 57 -12.56 5.56 -6.72
N VAL A 58 -11.88 6.48 -7.37
CA VAL A 58 -10.48 6.37 -7.76
C VAL A 58 -9.67 7.39 -6.98
N LEU A 59 -8.64 6.92 -6.30
CA LEU A 59 -7.69 7.76 -5.61
C LEU A 59 -6.41 7.85 -6.42
N ARG A 60 -5.93 9.06 -6.58
CA ARG A 60 -4.64 9.37 -7.16
C ARG A 60 -3.71 9.72 -6.02
N VAL A 61 -2.75 8.84 -5.78
CA VAL A 61 -1.73 9.03 -4.75
C VAL A 61 -0.38 9.20 -5.43
N TRP A 62 0.31 10.29 -5.11
CA TRP A 62 1.68 10.51 -5.56
C TRP A 62 2.64 9.68 -4.70
N SER A 63 3.49 8.88 -5.34
CA SER A 63 4.58 8.19 -4.63
C SER A 63 5.88 8.92 -4.90
N ARG A 64 6.45 9.57 -3.88
CA ARG A 64 7.72 10.28 -4.06
C ARG A 64 8.90 9.30 -4.19
N SER A 65 8.81 8.07 -3.64
CA SER A 65 9.80 7.01 -3.86
C SER A 65 9.94 6.56 -5.33
N LYS A 66 8.84 6.50 -6.09
CA LYS A 66 8.87 6.06 -7.50
C LYS A 66 8.76 7.21 -8.49
N SER A 67 8.61 8.44 -8.00
CA SER A 67 8.26 9.63 -8.77
C SER A 67 7.11 9.37 -9.77
N ASP A 68 6.16 8.53 -9.36
CA ASP A 68 5.10 8.04 -10.24
C ASP A 68 3.74 8.11 -9.53
N ILE A 69 2.71 8.27 -10.35
CA ILE A 69 1.33 8.40 -9.93
C ILE A 69 0.70 7.02 -9.88
N SER A 70 0.20 6.63 -8.72
CA SER A 70 -0.57 5.38 -8.59
C SER A 70 -2.06 5.68 -8.44
N PHE A 71 -2.85 5.00 -9.27
CA PHE A 71 -4.31 5.01 -9.18
C PHE A 71 -4.79 3.83 -8.33
N LEU A 72 -5.76 4.10 -7.46
CA LEU A 72 -6.24 3.19 -6.45
C LEU A 72 -7.76 3.18 -6.47
N ILE A 73 -8.37 2.04 -6.78
CA ILE A 73 -9.82 1.90 -6.79
C ILE A 73 -10.28 1.40 -5.42
N THR A 74 -11.25 2.10 -4.84
CA THR A 74 -11.85 1.74 -3.57
C THR A 74 -13.37 1.79 -3.63
N ASN A 75 -14.00 0.94 -2.81
CA ASN A 75 -15.44 0.96 -2.55
C ASN A 75 -15.77 1.78 -1.27
N ILE A 76 -14.77 2.42 -0.67
CA ILE A 76 -14.93 3.14 0.59
C ILE A 76 -15.46 4.56 0.31
N LYS A 77 -16.52 4.96 1.01
CA LYS A 77 -17.18 6.28 0.86
C LYS A 77 -16.24 7.44 1.23
N ASN A 78 -16.43 8.58 0.57
CA ASN A 78 -15.57 9.78 0.71
C ASN A 78 -15.62 10.42 2.11
N THR A 79 -16.72 10.23 2.84
CA THR A 79 -16.95 10.83 4.16
C THR A 79 -16.07 10.26 5.27
N THR A 80 -15.53 9.05 5.10
CA THR A 80 -14.90 8.31 6.21
C THR A 80 -13.39 8.30 6.16
N PHE A 81 -12.79 8.43 4.97
CA PHE A 81 -11.33 8.32 4.83
C PHE A 81 -10.76 9.26 3.77
N THR A 82 -9.69 9.93 4.18
CA THR A 82 -8.85 10.79 3.34
C THR A 82 -7.97 9.92 2.45
N ALA A 83 -7.52 10.48 1.33
CA ALA A 83 -6.67 9.77 0.37
C ALA A 83 -5.36 9.23 0.97
N ARG A 84 -4.76 9.96 1.92
CA ARG A 84 -3.57 9.53 2.67
C ARG A 84 -3.81 8.30 3.54
N GLU A 85 -4.95 8.24 4.22
CA GLU A 85 -5.31 7.12 5.09
C GLU A 85 -5.53 5.85 4.27
N LEU A 86 -6.20 6.00 3.12
CA LEU A 86 -6.39 4.93 2.15
C LEU A 86 -5.06 4.44 1.56
N ALA A 87 -4.11 5.34 1.33
CA ALA A 87 -2.74 4.96 0.97
C ALA A 87 -2.02 4.22 2.11
N ALA A 88 -2.20 4.64 3.37
CA ALA A 88 -1.65 3.95 4.53
C ALA A 88 -2.23 2.53 4.70
N ILE A 89 -3.53 2.35 4.49
CA ILE A 89 -4.18 1.03 4.47
C ILE A 89 -3.56 0.13 3.39
N GLN A 90 -3.29 0.67 2.21
CA GLN A 90 -2.56 -0.06 1.16
C GLN A 90 -1.14 -0.42 1.56
N LYS A 91 -0.43 0.46 2.29
CA LYS A 91 0.90 0.14 2.82
C LYS A 91 0.83 -1.01 3.84
N ILE A 92 -0.18 -1.02 4.72
CA ILE A 92 -0.39 -2.13 5.68
C ILE A 92 -0.58 -3.46 4.93
N ARG A 93 -1.33 -3.46 3.83
CA ARG A 93 -1.48 -4.66 2.99
C ARG A 93 -0.12 -5.23 2.53
N TRP A 94 0.80 -4.36 2.11
CA TRP A 94 2.16 -4.77 1.75
C TRP A 94 2.98 -5.27 2.95
N GLN A 95 2.81 -4.68 4.13
CA GLN A 95 3.50 -5.15 5.35
C GLN A 95 3.13 -6.59 5.67
N VAL A 96 1.84 -6.95 5.53
CA VAL A 96 1.37 -8.33 5.71
C VAL A 96 2.04 -9.28 4.71
N GLU A 97 2.15 -8.89 3.45
CA GLU A 97 2.84 -9.68 2.42
C GLU A 97 4.32 -9.88 2.73
N LEU A 98 5.02 -8.82 3.14
CA LEU A 98 6.42 -8.90 3.57
C LEU A 98 6.59 -9.81 4.78
N PHE A 99 5.67 -9.75 5.75
CA PHE A 99 5.68 -10.63 6.92
C PHE A 99 5.55 -12.11 6.51
N PHE A 100 4.62 -12.44 5.62
CA PHE A 100 4.50 -13.80 5.09
C PHE A 100 5.70 -14.24 4.26
N LYS A 101 6.33 -13.33 3.52
CA LYS A 101 7.58 -13.63 2.78
C LYS A 101 8.72 -13.92 3.74
N ALA A 102 8.83 -13.16 4.83
CA ALA A 102 9.81 -13.36 5.89
C ALA A 102 9.59 -14.69 6.63
N LEU A 103 8.34 -15.09 6.89
CA LEU A 103 8.02 -16.42 7.46
C LEU A 103 8.50 -17.54 6.54
N LYS A 104 8.10 -17.51 5.25
CA LYS A 104 8.43 -18.56 4.28
C LYS A 104 9.94 -18.72 4.02
N SER A 105 10.70 -17.62 4.05
CA SER A 105 12.14 -17.64 3.75
C SER A 105 13.04 -17.63 4.98
N GLY A 106 12.62 -16.98 6.06
CA GLY A 106 13.43 -16.71 7.24
C GLY A 106 13.24 -17.69 8.39
N VAL A 107 12.15 -18.46 8.39
CA VAL A 107 11.88 -19.53 9.37
C VAL A 107 11.84 -20.91 8.69
N ASN A 108 12.16 -20.97 7.39
CA ASN A 108 12.18 -22.20 6.59
C ASN A 108 10.93 -23.08 6.73
N LEU A 109 9.74 -22.47 6.77
CA LEU A 109 8.45 -23.18 6.77
C LEU A 109 8.29 -24.12 5.56
N ARG A 110 9.03 -23.88 4.47
CA ARG A 110 9.05 -24.77 3.28
C ARG A 110 9.91 -26.03 3.46
N GLY A 111 10.80 -26.07 4.45
CA GLY A 111 11.68 -27.20 4.72
C GLY A 111 11.04 -28.31 5.57
N ILE A 112 9.81 -28.13 6.03
CA ILE A 112 9.11 -29.08 6.89
C ILE A 112 8.64 -30.26 6.03
N LYS A 113 9.31 -31.40 6.14
CA LYS A 113 8.98 -32.64 5.39
C LYS A 113 8.07 -33.59 6.16
N THR A 114 7.59 -33.19 7.33
CA THR A 114 6.75 -34.01 8.20
C THR A 114 5.32 -34.09 7.66
N LYS A 115 4.72 -35.29 7.69
CA LYS A 115 3.34 -35.55 7.24
C LYS A 115 2.29 -35.53 8.36
N ILE A 116 2.74 -35.46 9.61
CA ILE A 116 1.88 -35.44 10.80
C ILE A 116 1.33 -34.02 10.98
N VAL A 117 0.01 -33.90 10.94
CA VAL A 117 -0.72 -32.62 10.92
C VAL A 117 -0.51 -31.81 12.21
N ASP A 118 -0.51 -32.46 13.38
CA ASP A 118 -0.30 -31.78 14.67
C ASP A 118 1.09 -31.15 14.80
N ILE A 119 2.11 -31.84 14.27
CA ILE A 119 3.49 -31.35 14.25
C ILE A 119 3.61 -30.15 13.30
N ILE A 120 2.86 -30.16 12.20
CA ILE A 120 2.82 -29.02 11.26
C ILE A 120 2.19 -27.80 11.94
N TYR A 121 1.06 -27.96 12.63
CA TYR A 121 0.40 -26.83 13.31
C TYR A 121 1.27 -26.22 14.40
N SER A 122 1.84 -27.06 15.27
CA SER A 122 2.75 -26.60 16.33
C SER A 122 3.96 -25.85 15.74
N LEU A 123 4.54 -26.33 14.64
CA LEU A 123 5.66 -25.66 13.98
C LEU A 123 5.27 -24.34 13.31
N ILE A 124 4.04 -24.23 12.78
CA ILE A 124 3.50 -22.96 12.28
C ILE A 124 3.37 -21.95 13.43
N TYR A 125 2.80 -22.34 14.58
CA TYR A 125 2.67 -21.47 15.74
C TYR A 125 4.03 -21.00 16.27
N VAL A 126 4.99 -21.93 16.44
CA VAL A 126 6.36 -21.59 16.86
C VAL A 126 7.00 -20.63 15.86
N SER A 127 6.83 -20.87 14.56
CA SER A 127 7.37 -19.98 13.52
C SER A 127 6.79 -18.57 13.60
N PHE A 128 5.51 -18.46 13.94
CA PHE A 128 4.82 -17.19 14.12
C PHE A 128 5.37 -16.44 15.34
N ILE A 129 5.52 -17.12 16.48
CA ILE A 129 6.09 -16.56 17.71
C ILE A 129 7.53 -16.08 17.47
N VAL A 130 8.37 -16.89 16.83
CA VAL A 130 9.75 -16.54 16.50
C VAL A 130 9.80 -15.31 15.58
N ALA A 131 8.95 -15.24 14.56
CA ALA A 131 8.88 -14.08 13.68
C ALA A 131 8.45 -12.81 14.41
N MET A 132 7.47 -12.91 15.32
CA MET A 132 7.05 -11.79 16.17
C MET A 132 8.18 -11.32 17.09
N LEU A 133 8.90 -12.24 17.74
CA LEU A 133 10.05 -11.91 18.59
C LEU A 133 11.16 -11.21 17.80
N LYS A 134 11.50 -11.73 16.61
CA LYS A 134 12.47 -11.08 15.71
C LYS A 134 12.04 -9.67 15.32
N TYR A 135 10.75 -9.47 15.04
CA TYR A 135 10.19 -8.17 14.73
C TYR A 135 10.29 -7.20 15.92
N LEU A 136 9.93 -7.64 17.12
CA LEU A 136 10.03 -6.84 18.35
C LEU A 136 11.47 -6.45 18.67
N ILE A 137 12.41 -7.39 18.61
CA ILE A 137 13.84 -7.13 18.83
C ILE A 137 14.36 -6.13 17.79
N SER A 138 14.03 -6.33 16.51
CA SER A 138 14.42 -5.41 15.44
C SER A 138 13.86 -4.00 15.68
N TRP A 139 12.60 -3.89 16.13
CA TRP A 139 11.97 -2.61 16.43
C TRP A 139 12.61 -1.90 17.62
N GLN A 140 12.93 -2.63 18.69
CA GLN A 140 13.66 -2.11 19.85
C GLN A 140 15.07 -1.66 19.48
N LEU A 141 15.79 -2.44 18.68
CA LEU A 141 17.13 -2.09 18.18
C LEU A 141 17.10 -0.81 17.34
N ILE A 142 16.14 -0.67 16.42
CA ILE A 142 16.01 0.55 15.59
C ILE A 142 15.68 1.78 16.45
N ARG A 143 14.91 1.61 17.53
CA ARG A 143 14.60 2.70 18.47
C ARG A 143 15.80 3.07 19.37
N GLY A 144 16.59 2.09 19.79
CA GLY A 144 17.80 2.31 20.61
C GLY A 144 19.00 2.83 19.83
N PHE A 145 19.23 2.34 18.60
CA PHE A 145 20.34 2.74 17.74
C PHE A 145 19.93 3.90 16.80
N LYS A 146 19.79 5.11 17.36
CA LYS A 146 19.62 6.34 16.55
C LYS A 146 20.92 6.78 15.85
N LYS A 147 22.06 6.12 16.09
CA LYS A 147 23.32 6.35 15.38
C LYS A 147 24.00 5.00 15.11
N GLU A 148 24.40 4.80 13.85
CA GLU A 148 25.27 3.71 13.39
C GLU A 148 24.82 2.26 13.64
N ALA A 149 24.00 1.69 12.75
CA ALA A 149 23.90 0.23 12.62
C ALA A 149 23.61 -0.21 11.18
N LYS A 150 24.67 -0.38 10.38
CA LYS A 150 24.70 -1.35 9.29
C LYS A 150 24.80 -2.74 9.90
N LEU A 151 23.71 -3.28 10.45
CA LEU A 151 23.69 -4.67 10.95
C LEU A 151 22.59 -5.46 10.26
N CYS A 152 23.07 -6.38 9.42
CA CYS A 152 22.38 -7.41 8.65
C CYS A 152 21.29 -6.92 7.68
N LYS A 153 21.41 -7.34 6.42
CA LYS A 153 20.41 -7.19 5.36
C LYS A 153 19.13 -7.96 5.72
N VAL A 154 18.37 -7.50 6.70
CA VAL A 154 16.93 -7.73 6.74
C VAL A 154 16.38 -6.89 5.59
N PRO A 155 15.63 -7.44 4.62
CA PRO A 155 15.12 -6.72 3.45
C PRO A 155 13.95 -5.80 3.84
N LEU A 156 14.13 -5.05 4.91
CA LEU A 156 13.21 -4.07 5.43
C LEU A 156 14.01 -2.78 5.53
N SER A 157 14.28 -2.18 4.37
CA SER A 157 14.55 -0.75 4.27
C SER A 157 13.28 -0.01 4.74
N ILE A 158 13.14 0.10 6.06
CA ILE A 158 12.07 0.86 6.70
C ILE A 158 12.32 2.36 6.52
N ARG A 159 13.57 2.78 6.27
CA ARG A 159 13.91 4.18 5.94
C ARG A 159 13.36 4.64 4.59
N SER A 160 13.30 3.78 3.57
CA SER A 160 12.63 4.13 2.29
C SER A 160 11.10 4.00 2.33
N LEU A 161 10.52 3.60 3.47
CA LEU A 161 9.07 3.48 3.67
C LEU A 161 8.48 4.63 4.50
N PHE A 162 9.34 5.41 5.17
CA PHE A 162 8.96 6.60 5.98
C PHE A 162 9.29 7.94 5.32
N GLN A 163 10.11 7.96 4.28
CA GLN A 163 10.30 9.14 3.44
C GLN A 163 9.89 8.77 2.02
N ALA A 164 8.99 9.60 1.48
CA ALA A 164 8.62 9.73 0.07
C ALA A 164 7.32 9.04 -0.39
#